data_AF-I3Z9M4-F1
#
_entry.id   AF-I3Z9M4-F1
#
_cell.length_a   1.000
_cell.length_b   1.000
_cell.length_c   1.000
_cell.angle_alpha   90.00
_cell.angle_beta   90.00
_cell.angle_gamma   90.00
#
_symmetry.space_group_name_H-M   'P 1'
#
loop_
_entity.id
_entity.type
_entity.pdbx_description
1 polymer ?
#
loop_
_entity_poly.entity_id
_entity_poly.type
_entity_poly.pdbx_seq_one_letter_code
_entity_poly.pdbx_strand_id
1 'polypeptide(L)'
;MLLKRLELLLRKMHKFLFSSVVFLLFSCGNDQVQVKENEAIKYPNQDAPLALLMREMFLDMEEIRISVEEGKAISTYIEKHKKLLTAKPTDIGVKTETFQTMGIAYLASLKQLETSNEELLSENYKSLVNSCLACHNNFCPGPVKRINLLKLD
;
A
#
# COMPACT_ATOMS: atom_id res chain seq x y z
N MET A 1 66.46 -10.74 27.39
CA MET A 1 65.73 -9.46 27.20
C MET A 1 64.39 -9.62 26.47
N LEU A 2 64.24 -10.62 25.59
CA LEU A 2 62.99 -10.89 24.85
C LEU A 2 61.86 -11.52 25.69
N LEU A 3 62.15 -12.40 26.66
CA LEU A 3 61.11 -13.00 27.52
C LEU A 3 60.38 -11.98 28.42
N LYS A 4 61.09 -10.99 28.98
CA LYS A 4 60.46 -9.92 29.79
C LYS A 4 59.52 -9.02 28.96
N ARG A 5 59.76 -8.87 27.65
CA ARG A 5 58.87 -8.13 26.75
C ARG A 5 57.61 -8.93 26.42
N LEU A 6 57.70 -10.26 26.33
CA LEU A 6 56.55 -11.14 26.08
C LEU A 6 55.60 -11.20 27.28
N GLU A 7 56.13 -11.30 28.51
CA GLU A 7 55.30 -11.25 29.73
C GLU A 7 54.61 -9.89 29.93
N LEU A 8 55.29 -8.78 29.58
CA LEU A 8 54.70 -7.44 29.65
C LEU A 8 53.55 -7.25 28.64
N LEU A 9 53.65 -7.89 27.46
CA LEU A 9 52.61 -7.87 26.43
C LEU A 9 51.41 -8.73 26.83
N LEU A 10 51.62 -9.93 27.38
CA LEU A 10 50.54 -10.80 27.89
C LEU A 10 49.79 -10.14 29.07
N ARG A 11 50.49 -9.45 29.98
CA ARG A 11 49.87 -8.69 31.08
C ARG A 11 49.08 -7.47 30.59
N LYS A 12 49.49 -6.84 29.49
CA LYS A 12 48.76 -5.74 28.84
C LYS A 12 47.51 -6.23 28.10
N MET A 13 47.58 -7.40 27.45
CA MET A 13 46.43 -8.01 26.78
C MET A 13 45.36 -8.49 27.77
N HIS A 14 45.76 -8.97 28.96
CA HIS A 14 44.82 -9.40 30.00
C HIS A 14 44.12 -8.22 30.71
N LYS A 15 44.72 -7.03 30.74
CA LYS A 15 44.07 -5.79 31.24
C LYS A 15 43.19 -5.11 30.19
N PHE A 16 43.44 -5.37 28.91
CA PHE A 16 42.59 -4.85 27.82
C PHE A 16 41.29 -5.65 27.64
N LEU A 17 41.26 -6.91 28.09
CA LEU A 17 40.09 -7.78 28.04
C LEU A 17 39.09 -7.62 29.21
N PHE A 18 39.38 -6.78 30.21
CA PHE A 18 38.49 -6.56 31.37
C PHE A 18 37.92 -5.14 31.47
N SER A 19 37.99 -4.34 30.40
CA SER A 19 37.53 -2.93 30.41
C SER A 19 36.44 -2.60 29.38
N SER A 20 35.78 -3.60 28.78
CA SER A 20 34.76 -3.38 27.74
C SER A 20 33.43 -4.10 28.01
N VAL A 21 33.03 -4.22 29.28
CA VAL A 21 31.75 -4.86 29.69
C VAL A 21 30.86 -3.94 30.54
N VAL A 22 31.17 -2.64 30.70
CA VAL A 22 30.39 -1.74 31.59
C VAL A 22 29.95 -0.44 30.89
N PHE A 23 29.41 -0.53 29.68
CA PHE A 23 28.82 0.65 29.00
C PHE A 23 27.50 0.36 28.26
N LEU A 24 26.67 -0.53 28.82
CA LEU A 24 25.33 -0.85 28.27
C LEU A 24 24.20 -0.65 29.30
N LEU A 25 24.29 0.35 30.17
CA LEU A 25 23.20 0.70 31.11
C LEU A 25 22.97 2.22 31.22
N PHE A 26 22.88 2.92 30.09
CA PHE A 26 22.26 4.25 30.03
C PHE A 26 21.52 4.43 28.70
N SER A 27 20.34 3.83 28.61
CA SER A 27 19.31 4.24 27.65
C SER A 27 17.98 4.31 28.37
N CYS A 28 17.84 5.34 29.20
CA CYS A 28 16.57 5.78 29.75
C CYS A 28 16.30 7.18 29.18
N GLY A 29 15.78 7.23 27.96
CA GLY A 29 15.15 8.42 27.40
C GLY A 29 13.68 8.40 27.80
N ASN A 30 13.33 9.17 28.84
CA ASN A 30 11.97 9.41 29.24
C ASN A 30 11.36 10.44 28.28
N ASP A 31 10.87 9.97 27.14
CA ASP A 31 10.04 10.78 26.24
C ASP A 31 8.65 10.91 26.84
N GLN A 32 8.48 11.96 27.63
CA GLN A 32 7.17 12.53 27.92
C GLN A 32 6.64 13.07 26.60
N VAL A 33 5.82 12.26 25.91
CA VAL A 33 5.05 12.66 24.73
C VAL A 33 4.04 13.72 25.18
N GLN A 34 4.48 14.98 25.15
CA GLN A 34 3.61 16.14 25.20
C GLN A 34 2.89 16.21 23.86
N VAL A 35 1.69 15.61 23.76
CA VAL A 35 0.82 15.79 22.60
C VAL A 35 0.24 17.20 22.65
N LYS A 36 0.92 18.12 21.98
CA LYS A 36 0.33 19.38 21.52
C LYS A 36 1.04 19.83 20.26
N GLU A 37 0.62 19.33 19.09
CA GLU A 37 0.61 20.16 17.90
C GLU A 37 -0.26 19.61 16.78
N ASN A 38 -0.85 20.56 16.07
CA ASN A 38 -1.60 20.45 14.84
C ASN A 38 -0.62 20.04 13.71
N GLU A 39 -0.21 18.77 13.67
CA GLU A 39 0.47 18.23 12.49
C GLU A 39 -0.56 18.10 11.36
N ALA A 40 -0.29 18.78 10.24
CA ALA A 40 -1.03 18.56 9.01
C ALA A 40 -1.02 17.05 8.70
N ILE A 41 -2.20 16.41 8.73
CA ILE A 41 -2.34 14.98 8.51
C ILE A 41 -1.77 14.66 7.12
N LYS A 42 -0.56 14.11 7.09
CA LYS A 42 0.20 13.80 5.86
C LYS A 42 -0.59 12.88 4.92
N TYR A 43 -1.53 12.11 5.47
CA TYR A 43 -2.42 11.21 4.74
C TYR A 43 -3.80 11.17 5.38
N PRO A 44 -4.76 11.99 4.93
CA PRO A 44 -6.07 12.11 5.59
C PRO A 44 -6.87 10.79 5.59
N ASN A 45 -6.49 9.80 4.78
CA ASN A 45 -7.24 8.57 4.52
C ASN A 45 -6.48 7.28 4.88
N GLN A 46 -5.54 7.29 5.83
CA GLN A 46 -4.67 6.12 6.06
C GLN A 46 -5.44 4.85 6.45
N ASP A 47 -6.40 4.94 7.37
CA ASP A 47 -6.92 3.73 8.02
C ASP A 47 -8.41 3.46 7.77
N ALA A 48 -9.07 4.25 6.92
CA ALA A 48 -10.48 4.00 6.61
C ALA A 48 -10.63 2.68 5.82
N PRO A 49 -11.62 1.82 6.15
CA PRO A 49 -11.85 0.57 5.44
C PRO A 49 -11.96 0.72 3.92
N LEU A 50 -12.63 1.77 3.43
CA LEU A 50 -12.71 2.04 1.99
C LEU A 50 -11.35 2.40 1.39
N ALA A 51 -10.53 3.18 2.10
CA ALA A 51 -9.22 3.59 1.61
C ALA A 51 -8.23 2.41 1.55
N LEU A 52 -8.32 1.48 2.52
CA LEU A 52 -7.61 0.20 2.50
C LEU A 52 -8.04 -0.64 1.30
N LEU A 53 -9.35 -0.81 1.10
CA LEU A 53 -9.90 -1.55 -0.03
C LEU A 53 -9.45 -0.97 -1.38
N MET A 54 -9.45 0.35 -1.54
CA MET A 54 -8.98 1.00 -2.78
C MET A 54 -7.51 0.70 -3.10
N ARG A 55 -6.66 0.52 -2.08
CA ARG A 55 -5.26 0.12 -2.27
C ARG A 55 -5.17 -1.33 -2.72
N GLU A 56 -5.96 -2.22 -2.13
CA GLU A 56 -6.05 -3.62 -2.58
C GLU A 56 -6.56 -3.71 -4.01
N MET A 57 -7.63 -2.98 -4.35
CA MET A 57 -8.18 -2.93 -5.71
C MET A 57 -7.15 -2.47 -6.74
N PHE A 58 -6.25 -1.54 -6.38
CA PHE A 58 -5.16 -1.14 -7.27
C PHE A 58 -4.18 -2.28 -7.53
N LEU A 59 -3.75 -2.99 -6.48
CA LEU A 59 -2.83 -4.14 -6.61
C LEU A 59 -3.44 -5.26 -7.46
N ASP A 60 -4.73 -5.52 -7.26
CA ASP A 60 -5.47 -6.50 -8.08
C ASP A 60 -5.48 -6.09 -9.56
N MET A 61 -5.70 -4.80 -9.83
CA MET A 61 -5.69 -4.29 -11.19
C MET A 61 -4.30 -4.28 -11.82
N GLU A 62 -3.23 -4.15 -11.03
CA GLU A 62 -1.85 -4.34 -11.51
C GLU A 62 -1.61 -5.80 -11.93
N GLU A 63 -2.06 -6.76 -11.12
CA GLU A 63 -1.98 -8.19 -11.46
C GLU A 63 -2.75 -8.50 -12.74
N ILE A 64 -4.00 -8.04 -12.84
CA ILE A 64 -4.82 -8.23 -14.05
C ILE A 64 -4.13 -7.59 -15.26
N ARG A 65 -3.56 -6.38 -15.13
CA ARG A 65 -2.86 -5.70 -16.24
C ARG A 65 -1.77 -6.60 -16.82
N ILE A 66 -0.94 -7.16 -15.96
CA ILE A 66 0.18 -8.02 -16.36
C ILE A 66 -0.36 -9.25 -17.10
N SER A 67 -1.38 -9.92 -16.56
CA SER A 67 -1.99 -11.06 -17.25
C SER A 67 -2.57 -10.71 -18.61
N VAL A 68 -3.22 -9.54 -18.75
CA VAL A 68 -3.76 -9.06 -20.03
C VAL A 68 -2.64 -8.78 -21.04
N GLU A 69 -1.54 -8.14 -20.62
CA GLU A 69 -0.37 -7.87 -21.47
C GLU A 69 0.35 -9.14 -21.93
N GLU A 70 0.36 -10.17 -21.07
CA GLU A 70 1.01 -11.45 -21.35
C GLU A 70 0.11 -12.47 -22.07
N GLY A 71 -1.15 -12.12 -22.34
CA GLY A 71 -2.13 -13.04 -22.95
C GLY A 71 -2.45 -14.24 -22.05
N LYS A 72 -2.38 -14.08 -20.73
CA LYS A 72 -2.64 -15.12 -19.73
C LYS A 72 -4.05 -15.01 -19.17
N ALA A 73 -4.52 -16.10 -18.55
CA ALA A 73 -5.73 -16.06 -17.76
C ALA A 73 -5.62 -15.03 -16.62
N ILE A 74 -6.70 -14.28 -16.40
CA ILE A 74 -6.79 -13.29 -15.33
C ILE A 74 -7.37 -13.91 -14.05
N SER A 75 -6.93 -13.40 -12.91
CA SER A 75 -7.54 -13.68 -11.60
C SER A 75 -8.92 -13.02 -11.46
N THR A 76 -9.77 -13.56 -10.59
CA THR A 76 -11.09 -12.99 -10.30
C THR A 76 -11.13 -12.33 -8.92
N TYR A 77 -11.69 -11.12 -8.86
CA TYR A 77 -11.77 -10.30 -7.65
C TYR A 77 -13.17 -9.75 -7.37
N ILE A 78 -14.17 -10.07 -8.20
CA ILE A 78 -15.55 -9.56 -8.04
C ILE A 78 -16.09 -9.70 -6.62
N GLU A 79 -15.89 -10.84 -5.95
CA GLU A 79 -16.37 -11.03 -4.58
C GLU A 79 -15.65 -10.14 -3.55
N LYS A 80 -14.35 -9.89 -3.76
CA LYS A 80 -13.60 -8.95 -2.92
C LYS A 80 -14.05 -7.51 -3.18
N HIS A 81 -14.20 -7.14 -4.45
CA HIS A 81 -14.49 -5.77 -4.87
C HIS A 81 -15.93 -5.35 -4.60
N LYS A 82 -16.89 -6.28 -4.45
CA LYS A 82 -18.26 -5.98 -3.98
C LYS A 82 -18.31 -5.18 -2.67
N LYS A 83 -17.28 -5.32 -1.82
CA LYS A 83 -17.12 -4.53 -0.58
C LYS A 83 -17.03 -3.02 -0.85
N LEU A 84 -16.75 -2.60 -2.08
CA LEU A 84 -16.74 -1.20 -2.51
C LEU A 84 -18.03 -0.47 -2.10
N LEU A 85 -19.17 -1.14 -2.22
CA LEU A 85 -20.47 -0.53 -1.93
C LEU A 85 -20.69 -0.31 -0.43
N THR A 86 -20.13 -1.17 0.42
CA THR A 86 -20.41 -1.19 1.87
C THR A 86 -19.27 -0.68 2.75
N ALA A 87 -18.03 -0.64 2.26
CA ALA A 87 -16.87 -0.21 3.05
C ALA A 87 -17.01 1.24 3.53
N LYS A 88 -16.70 1.47 4.81
CA LYS A 88 -16.81 2.78 5.46
C LYS A 88 -15.74 3.74 4.92
N PRO A 89 -16.11 4.93 4.40
CA PRO A 89 -15.17 5.94 3.96
C PRO A 89 -14.55 6.70 5.13
N THR A 90 -13.45 7.42 4.88
CA THR A 90 -12.93 8.43 5.82
C THR A 90 -13.94 9.55 5.99
N ASP A 91 -14.41 10.11 4.86
CA ASP A 91 -15.46 11.12 4.79
C ASP A 91 -16.79 10.46 4.41
N ILE A 92 -17.75 10.51 5.34
CA ILE A 92 -19.08 9.94 5.13
C ILE A 92 -19.83 10.61 3.97
N GLY A 93 -19.51 11.86 3.62
CA GLY A 93 -20.12 12.60 2.53
C GLY A 93 -19.82 12.02 1.14
N VAL A 94 -18.80 11.16 1.02
CA VAL A 94 -18.45 10.50 -0.25
C VAL A 94 -19.52 9.49 -0.69
N LYS A 95 -20.22 8.83 0.24
CA LYS A 95 -21.18 7.75 -0.03
C LYS A 95 -22.55 8.28 -0.47
N THR A 96 -22.56 9.03 -1.57
CA THR A 96 -23.77 9.53 -2.23
C THR A 96 -24.43 8.47 -3.12
N GLU A 97 -25.65 8.74 -3.60
CA GLU A 97 -26.30 7.92 -4.64
C GLU A 97 -25.43 7.81 -5.90
N THR A 98 -24.80 8.92 -6.32
CA THR A 98 -23.86 8.94 -7.45
C THR A 98 -22.66 8.01 -7.22
N PHE A 99 -22.10 7.98 -6.00
CA PHE A 99 -21.02 7.04 -5.66
C PHE A 99 -21.50 5.60 -5.80
N GLN A 100 -22.71 5.30 -5.32
CA GLN A 100 -23.27 3.96 -5.37
C GLN A 100 -23.51 3.51 -6.81
N THR A 101 -24.09 4.37 -7.66
CA THR A 101 -24.29 4.10 -9.09
C THR A 101 -22.97 3.87 -9.82
N MET A 102 -21.96 4.71 -9.58
CA MET A 102 -20.63 4.52 -10.18
C MET A 102 -19.94 3.25 -9.68
N GLY A 103 -20.10 2.91 -8.40
CA GLY A 103 -19.59 1.65 -7.84
C GLY A 103 -20.25 0.42 -8.46
N ILE A 104 -21.57 0.47 -8.74
CA ILE A 104 -22.28 -0.59 -9.45
C ILE A 104 -21.78 -0.72 -10.89
N ALA A 105 -21.61 0.41 -11.59
CA ALA A 105 -21.07 0.42 -12.95
C ALA A 105 -19.66 -0.19 -13.01
N TYR A 106 -18.79 0.16 -12.07
CA TYR A 106 -17.47 -0.45 -11.91
C TYR A 106 -17.54 -1.97 -11.73
N LEU A 107 -18.41 -2.47 -10.83
CA LEU A 107 -18.57 -3.91 -10.61
C LEU A 107 -19.11 -4.64 -11.84
N ALA A 108 -19.97 -3.99 -12.62
CA ALA A 108 -20.44 -4.53 -13.89
C ALA A 108 -19.32 -4.64 -14.91
N SER A 109 -18.46 -3.61 -15.05
CA SER A 109 -17.29 -3.65 -15.92
C SER A 109 -16.27 -4.71 -15.49
N LEU A 110 -16.05 -4.88 -14.18
CA LEU A 110 -15.19 -5.94 -13.66
C LEU A 110 -15.76 -7.31 -13.99
N LYS A 111 -17.07 -7.50 -13.80
CA LYS A 111 -17.72 -8.76 -14.13
C LYS A 111 -17.60 -9.08 -15.62
N GLN A 112 -17.81 -8.08 -16.48
CA GLN A 112 -17.64 -8.20 -17.92
C GLN A 112 -16.22 -8.64 -18.28
N LEU A 113 -15.20 -7.99 -17.70
CA LEU A 113 -13.80 -8.38 -17.87
C LEU A 113 -13.54 -9.84 -17.46
N GLU A 114 -13.96 -10.23 -16.25
CA GLU A 114 -13.77 -11.59 -15.73
C GLU A 114 -14.47 -12.69 -16.54
N THR A 115 -15.50 -12.34 -17.31
CA THR A 115 -16.22 -13.27 -18.20
C THR A 115 -15.88 -13.08 -19.68
N SER A 116 -14.86 -12.26 -19.99
CA SER A 116 -14.47 -11.97 -21.36
C SER A 116 -13.80 -13.16 -22.02
N ASN A 117 -13.99 -13.28 -23.34
CA ASN A 117 -13.08 -14.07 -24.17
C ASN A 117 -11.78 -13.28 -24.41
N GLU A 118 -10.77 -13.96 -24.97
CA GLU A 118 -9.45 -13.38 -25.23
C GLU A 118 -9.50 -12.14 -26.15
N GLU A 119 -10.36 -12.16 -27.17
CA GLU A 119 -10.51 -11.08 -28.15
C GLU A 119 -10.97 -9.76 -27.51
N LEU A 120 -11.88 -9.83 -26.54
CA LEU A 120 -12.44 -8.64 -25.86
C LEU A 120 -11.70 -8.26 -24.57
N LEU A 121 -10.71 -9.06 -24.16
CA LEU A 121 -10.06 -8.92 -22.86
C LEU A 121 -9.40 -7.54 -22.68
N SER A 122 -8.65 -7.08 -23.68
CA SER A 122 -7.98 -5.76 -23.66
C SER A 122 -8.98 -4.60 -23.65
N GLU A 123 -10.03 -4.68 -24.45
CA GLU A 123 -11.07 -3.64 -24.51
C GLU A 123 -11.84 -3.54 -23.19
N ASN A 124 -12.22 -4.67 -22.63
CA ASN A 124 -12.93 -4.73 -21.34
C ASN A 124 -12.03 -4.28 -20.19
N TYR A 125 -10.72 -4.54 -20.25
CA TYR A 125 -9.76 -4.03 -19.29
C TYR A 125 -9.67 -2.50 -19.35
N LYS A 126 -9.53 -1.93 -20.55
CA LYS A 126 -9.53 -0.47 -20.77
C LYS A 126 -10.82 0.17 -20.24
N SER A 127 -11.96 -0.47 -20.49
CA SER A 127 -13.27 -0.03 -19.97
C SER A 127 -13.33 -0.03 -18.44
N LEU A 128 -12.81 -1.08 -17.79
CA LEU A 128 -12.71 -1.14 -16.33
C LEU A 128 -11.83 -0.02 -15.76
N VAL A 129 -10.64 0.21 -16.33
CA VAL A 129 -9.77 1.33 -15.89
C VAL A 129 -10.45 2.69 -16.06
N ASN A 130 -11.22 2.89 -17.13
CA ASN A 130 -11.99 4.11 -17.34
C ASN A 130 -13.09 4.31 -16.27
N SER A 131 -13.73 3.24 -15.80
CA SER A 131 -14.69 3.33 -14.70
C SER A 131 -14.03 3.75 -13.38
N CYS A 132 -12.79 3.31 -13.12
CA CYS A 132 -11.98 3.78 -11.98
C CYS A 132 -11.76 5.29 -12.08
N LEU A 133 -11.31 5.77 -13.25
CA LEU A 133 -11.05 7.20 -13.49
C LEU A 133 -12.31 8.04 -13.38
N ALA A 134 -13.45 7.57 -13.88
CA ALA A 134 -14.73 8.26 -13.77
C ALA A 134 -15.11 8.52 -12.31
N CYS A 135 -15.05 7.49 -11.45
CA CYS A 135 -15.35 7.65 -10.02
C CYS A 135 -14.34 8.59 -9.34
N HIS A 136 -13.04 8.38 -9.58
CA HIS A 136 -11.98 9.16 -8.93
C HIS A 136 -11.95 10.64 -9.35
N ASN A 137 -12.33 10.97 -10.57
CA ASN A 137 -12.47 12.37 -10.99
C ASN A 137 -13.62 13.10 -10.28
N ASN A 138 -14.63 12.38 -9.79
CA ASN A 138 -15.78 12.97 -9.10
C ASN A 138 -15.59 13.06 -7.58
N PHE A 139 -15.00 12.04 -6.95
CA PHE A 139 -14.98 11.92 -5.49
C PHE A 139 -13.60 12.11 -4.86
N CYS A 140 -12.59 11.49 -5.45
CA CYS A 140 -11.27 11.35 -4.83
C CYS A 140 -10.18 11.50 -5.91
N PRO A 141 -9.80 12.73 -6.31
CA PRO A 141 -8.90 12.94 -7.45
C PRO A 141 -7.43 12.57 -7.16
N GLY A 142 -7.03 12.44 -5.90
CA GLY A 142 -5.64 12.15 -5.51
C GLY A 142 -5.03 10.91 -6.19
N PRO A 143 -5.72 9.74 -6.22
CA PRO A 143 -5.22 8.54 -6.89
C PRO A 143 -5.19 8.57 -8.43
N VAL A 144 -5.79 9.57 -9.09
CA VAL A 144 -5.92 9.59 -10.57
C VAL A 144 -4.58 9.43 -11.29
N LYS A 145 -3.53 10.12 -10.82
CA LYS A 145 -2.18 9.98 -11.40
C LYS A 145 -1.67 8.53 -11.34
N ARG A 146 -1.94 7.84 -10.22
CA ARG A 146 -1.55 6.45 -10.02
C ARG A 146 -2.39 5.50 -10.87
N ILE A 147 -3.70 5.73 -10.97
CA ILE A 147 -4.61 4.92 -11.81
C ILE A 147 -4.22 5.00 -13.28
N ASN A 148 -3.73 6.15 -13.77
CA ASN A 148 -3.25 6.26 -15.15
C ASN A 148 -2.07 5.32 -15.47
N LEU A 149 -1.31 4.84 -14.48
CA LEU A 149 -0.26 3.83 -14.69
C LEU A 149 -0.82 2.44 -15.01
N LEU A 150 -2.13 2.22 -14.81
CA LEU A 150 -2.81 0.98 -15.17
C LEU A 150 -3.24 0.93 -16.63
N LYS A 151 -3.13 2.03 -17.40
CA LYS A 151 -3.53 2.00 -18.80
C LYS A 151 -2.65 1.05 -19.59
N LEU A 152 -3.27 0.31 -20.51
CA LEU A 152 -2.55 -0.39 -21.56
C LEU A 152 -2.18 0.60 -22.65
N ASP A 153 -1.03 0.36 -23.29
CA ASP A 153 -0.57 1.12 -24.46
C ASP A 153 -1.50 0.93 -25.70
#